data_AF-A0A7C0VAJ7-F1
#
_entry.id   AF-A0A7C0VAJ7-F1
#
_cell.length_a   1.000
_cell.length_b   1.000
_cell.length_c   1.000
_cell.angle_alpha   90.00
_cell.angle_beta   90.00
_cell.angle_gamma   90.00
#
_symmetry.space_group_name_H-M   'P 1'
#
loop_
_entity.id
_entity.type
_entity.pdbx_description
1 polymer ?
#
loop_
_entity_poly.entity_id
_entity_poly.type
_entity_poly.pdbx_seq_one_letter_code
_entity_poly.pdbx_strand_id
1 'polypeptide(L)'
;MKVLKRYDHILIRLVPPICALLIKGIMGSCRVVEIRGESRAKEAMKKSPGGVLYVTWHQRMSYNFYLFGFKDINMLISESRDGEYAARIAHR
;
A
#
# COMPACT_ATOMS: atom_id res chain seq x y z
N MET A 1 -3.92 3.27 25.76
CA MET A 1 -2.91 2.68 24.83
C MET A 1 -2.21 1.40 25.33
N LYS A 2 -2.07 1.14 26.64
CA LYS A 2 -1.42 -0.11 27.15
C LYS A 2 -2.20 -1.40 26.88
N VAL A 3 -3.54 -1.34 26.87
CA VAL A 3 -4.41 -2.52 26.64
C VAL A 3 -4.26 -3.06 25.22
N LEU A 4 -4.17 -2.20 24.20
CA LEU A 4 -3.98 -2.60 22.80
C LEU A 4 -2.66 -3.36 22.59
N LYS A 5 -1.56 -2.90 23.22
CA LYS A 5 -0.26 -3.59 23.15
C LYS A 5 -0.32 -5.03 23.64
N ARG A 6 -1.16 -5.33 24.63
CA ARG A 6 -1.32 -6.71 25.16
C ARG A 6 -1.89 -7.66 24.12
N TYR A 7 -2.76 -7.17 23.24
CA TYR A 7 -3.41 -7.97 22.19
C TYR A 7 -2.76 -7.80 20.82
N ASP A 8 -1.63 -7.10 20.71
CA ASP A 8 -0.98 -6.81 19.43
C ASP A 8 -0.72 -8.08 18.61
N HIS A 9 -0.33 -9.18 19.25
CA HIS A 9 -0.10 -10.47 18.60
C HIS A 9 -1.36 -11.05 17.92
N ILE A 10 -2.55 -10.80 18.47
CA ILE A 10 -3.83 -11.19 17.86
C ILE A 10 -4.22 -10.16 16.81
N LEU A 11 -4.15 -8.87 17.15
CA LEU A 11 -4.55 -7.78 16.27
C LEU A 11 -3.73 -7.77 14.98
N ILE A 12 -2.43 -8.02 15.04
CA ILE A 12 -1.56 -8.05 13.86
C ILE A 12 -1.83 -9.25 12.94
N ARG A 13 -2.48 -10.29 13.44
CA ARG A 13 -2.91 -11.45 12.63
C ARG A 13 -4.28 -11.22 12.00
N LEU A 14 -5.19 -10.56 12.69
CA LEU A 14 -6.58 -10.38 12.26
C LEU A 14 -6.82 -9.10 11.47
N VAL A 15 -6.26 -7.96 11.89
CA VAL A 15 -6.55 -6.65 11.29
C VAL A 15 -6.04 -6.57 9.85
N PRO A 16 -4.78 -6.95 9.51
CA PRO A 16 -4.29 -6.83 8.13
C PRO A 16 -5.11 -7.55 7.06
N PRO A 17 -5.51 -8.83 7.20
CA PRO A 17 -6.33 -9.48 6.17
C PRO A 17 -7.72 -8.85 6.03
N ILE A 18 -8.34 -8.42 7.13
CA ILE A 18 -9.64 -7.74 7.10
C ILE A 18 -9.51 -6.40 6.38
N CYS A 19 -8.51 -5.60 6.74
CA CYS A 19 -8.24 -4.33 6.08
C CYS A 19 -7.92 -4.50 4.60
N ALA A 20 -7.12 -5.49 4.22
CA ALA A 20 -6.81 -5.77 2.81
C ALA A 20 -8.08 -6.11 2.01
N LEU A 21 -8.98 -6.94 2.57
CA LEU A 21 -10.26 -7.27 1.94
C LEU A 21 -11.16 -6.05 1.77
N LEU A 22 -11.26 -5.20 2.81
CA LEU A 22 -12.03 -3.96 2.73
C LEU A 22 -11.43 -3.00 1.69
N ILE A 23 -10.11 -2.84 1.65
CA ILE A 23 -9.43 -1.99 0.67
C ILE A 23 -9.70 -2.51 -0.75
N LYS A 24 -9.54 -3.81 -1.00
CA LYS A 24 -9.82 -4.41 -2.32
C LYS A 24 -11.28 -4.24 -2.72
N GLY A 25 -12.22 -4.47 -1.79
CA GLY A 25 -13.65 -4.30 -2.05
C GLY A 25 -14.01 -2.84 -2.38
N ILE A 26 -13.57 -1.89 -1.55
CA ILE A 26 -13.89 -0.47 -1.75
C ILE A 26 -13.20 0.05 -3.01
N MET A 27 -11.87 -0.10 -3.12
CA MET A 27 -11.11 0.42 -4.27
C MET A 27 -11.50 -0.27 -5.58
N GLY A 28 -11.78 -1.58 -5.55
CA GLY A 28 -12.25 -2.32 -6.72
C GLY A 28 -13.66 -1.94 -7.16
N SER A 29 -14.51 -1.48 -6.23
CA SER A 29 -15.84 -0.95 -6.56
C SER A 29 -15.81 0.46 -7.17
N CYS A 30 -14.70 1.18 -7.00
CA CYS A 30 -14.53 2.52 -7.56
C CYS A 30 -14.00 2.47 -9.00
N ARG A 31 -14.61 3.24 -9.91
CA ARG A 31 -14.06 3.46 -11.26
C ARG A 31 -13.00 4.55 -11.23
N VAL A 32 -11.83 4.27 -11.81
CA VAL A 32 -10.80 5.30 -12.05
C VAL A 32 -11.27 6.22 -13.17
N VAL A 33 -11.46 7.51 -12.86
CA VAL A 33 -11.95 8.51 -13.82
C VAL A 33 -10.80 9.24 -14.51
N GLU A 34 -9.70 9.49 -13.79
CA GLU A 34 -8.57 10.26 -14.31
C GLU A 34 -7.26 9.78 -13.64
N ILE A 35 -6.18 9.70 -14.42
CA ILE A 35 -4.82 9.49 -13.91
C ILE A 35 -3.95 10.65 -14.37
N ARG A 36 -3.52 11.49 -13.43
CA ARG A 36 -2.65 12.64 -13.72
C ARG A 36 -1.18 12.23 -13.70
N GLY A 37 -0.44 12.65 -14.73
CA GLY A 37 1.01 12.45 -14.82
C GLY A 37 1.46 11.05 -15.28
N GLU A 38 0.55 10.21 -15.80
CA GLU A 38 0.90 8.86 -16.26
C GLU A 38 1.95 8.87 -17.38
N SER A 39 1.81 9.77 -18.36
CA SER A 39 2.76 9.91 -19.48
C SER A 39 4.16 10.23 -18.96
N ARG A 40 4.27 11.21 -18.06
CA ARG A 40 5.53 11.61 -17.43
C ARG A 40 6.14 10.48 -16.60
N ALA A 41 5.33 9.70 -15.90
CA ALA A 41 5.79 8.54 -15.16
C ALA A 41 6.35 7.45 -16.10
N LYS A 42 5.65 7.16 -17.21
CA LYS A 42 6.13 6.21 -18.24
C LYS A 42 7.44 6.67 -18.87
N GLU A 43 7.58 7.95 -19.17
CA GLU A 43 8.81 8.51 -19.72
C GLU A 43 9.98 8.43 -18.73
N ALA A 44 9.75 8.75 -17.45
CA ALA A 44 10.76 8.64 -16.40
C ALA A 44 11.25 7.20 -16.23
N MET A 45 10.35 6.21 -16.31
CA MET A 45 10.70 4.79 -16.29
C MET A 45 11.57 4.41 -17.50
N LYS A 46 11.22 4.86 -18.71
CA LYS A 46 12.03 4.58 -19.92
C LYS A 46 13.44 5.16 -19.83
N LYS A 47 13.58 6.34 -19.21
CA LYS A 47 14.88 7.03 -19.05
C LYS A 47 15.75 6.46 -17.93
N SER A 48 15.19 5.59 -17.07
CA SER A 48 15.85 5.11 -15.85
C SER A 48 15.99 3.58 -15.88
N PRO A 49 16.97 3.03 -16.60
CA PRO A 49 17.13 1.58 -16.77
C PRO A 49 17.44 0.84 -15.45
N GLY A 50 17.93 1.54 -14.42
CA GLY A 50 18.20 0.98 -13.09
C GLY A 50 16.98 0.91 -12.15
N GLY A 51 15.79 1.28 -12.62
CA GLY A 51 14.57 1.36 -11.82
C GLY A 51 14.21 2.79 -11.41
N VAL A 52 13.02 2.94 -10.84
CA VAL A 52 12.48 4.24 -10.39
C VAL A 52 12.04 4.15 -8.93
N LEU A 53 12.36 5.17 -8.14
CA LEU A 53 11.81 5.33 -6.80
C LEU A 53 10.56 6.21 -6.88
N TYR A 54 9.41 5.64 -6.54
CA TYR A 54 8.16 6.38 -6.47
C TYR A 54 7.87 6.82 -5.04
N VAL A 55 7.85 8.14 -4.80
CA VAL A 55 7.58 8.70 -3.47
C VAL A 55 6.08 8.89 -3.29
N THR A 56 5.54 8.40 -2.18
CA THR A 56 4.10 8.51 -1.86
C THR A 56 3.87 8.98 -0.44
N TRP A 57 2.68 9.52 -0.19
CA TRP A 57 2.24 9.99 1.12
C TRP A 57 1.06 9.17 1.65
N HIS A 58 0.91 9.16 2.98
CA HIS A 58 -0.07 8.33 3.70
C HIS A 58 -1.52 8.47 3.22
N GLN A 59 -1.90 9.66 2.73
CA GLN A 59 -3.27 9.96 2.25
C GLN A 59 -3.78 9.02 1.17
N ARG A 60 -2.89 8.32 0.44
CA ARG A 60 -3.26 7.41 -0.66
C ARG A 60 -2.83 5.96 -0.42
N MET A 61 -2.50 5.59 0.82
CA MET A 61 -1.99 4.24 1.11
C MET A 61 -2.94 3.12 0.70
N SER A 62 -4.25 3.29 0.91
CA SER A 62 -5.24 2.27 0.51
C SER A 62 -5.21 2.00 -1.00
N TYR A 63 -5.22 3.06 -1.81
CA TYR A 63 -5.14 2.94 -3.26
C TYR A 63 -3.78 2.43 -3.71
N ASN A 64 -2.69 2.83 -3.04
CA ASN A 64 -1.35 2.31 -3.32
C ASN A 64 -1.29 0.80 -3.05
N PHE A 65 -1.77 0.31 -1.91
CA PHE A 65 -1.80 -1.12 -1.62
C PHE A 65 -2.64 -1.90 -2.63
N TYR A 66 -3.81 -1.37 -2.99
CA TYR A 66 -4.65 -1.97 -4.03
C TYR A 66 -3.93 -2.02 -5.39
N LEU A 67 -3.48 -0.88 -5.90
CA LEU A 67 -2.91 -0.77 -7.24
C LEU A 67 -1.58 -1.52 -7.37
N PHE A 68 -0.72 -1.41 -6.35
CA PHE A 68 0.63 -1.93 -6.39
C PHE A 68 0.74 -3.39 -6.00
N GLY A 69 -0.23 -3.94 -5.26
CA GLY A 69 -0.35 -5.39 -5.07
C GLY A 69 -0.43 -6.15 -6.40
N PHE A 70 -0.94 -5.52 -7.47
CA PHE A 70 -1.01 -6.12 -8.81
C PHE A 70 0.22 -5.87 -9.70
N LYS A 71 1.14 -4.99 -9.29
CA LYS A 71 2.23 -4.49 -10.17
C LYS A 71 3.62 -5.02 -9.82
N ASP A 72 3.71 -5.97 -8.90
CA ASP A 72 4.97 -6.62 -8.47
C ASP A 72 6.08 -5.60 -8.17
N ILE A 73 5.77 -4.62 -7.30
CA ILE A 73 6.73 -3.58 -6.90
C ILE A 73 7.28 -3.84 -5.49
N ASN A 74 8.48 -3.32 -5.24
CA ASN A 74 9.05 -3.27 -3.89
C ASN A 74 8.61 -1.97 -3.20
N MET A 75 8.00 -2.09 -2.02
CA MET A 75 7.57 -0.95 -1.21
C MET A 75 8.41 -0.87 0.07
N LEU A 76 9.02 0.28 0.31
CA LEU A 76 9.75 0.56 1.54
C LEU A 76 8.76 1.04 2.60
N ILE A 77 8.70 0.32 3.73
CA ILE A 77 7.81 0.63 4.85
C ILE A 77 8.67 0.68 6.12
N SER A 78 8.53 1.75 6.91
CA SER A 78 9.31 1.95 8.14
C SER A 78 9.09 0.82 9.15
N GLU A 79 10.14 0.42 9.88
CA GLU A 79 10.08 -0.56 10.96
C GLU A 79 9.47 0.05 12.24
N SER A 80 8.17 0.33 12.19
CA SER A 80 7.37 0.77 13.33
C SER A 80 6.20 -0.17 13.53
N ARG A 81 5.52 -0.08 14.68
CA ARG A 81 4.31 -0.88 14.94
C ARG A 81 3.27 -0.68 13.83
N ASP A 82 2.99 0.56 13.46
CA ASP A 82 2.02 0.87 12.40
C ASP A 82 2.55 0.45 11.02
N GLY A 83 3.87 0.53 10.82
CA GLY A 83 4.57 0.00 9.66
C GLY A 83 4.40 -1.51 9.49
N GLU A 84 4.42 -2.29 10.56
CA GLU A 84 4.21 -3.74 10.52
C GLU A 84 2.77 -4.08 10.08
N TYR A 85 1.76 -3.32 10.51
CA TYR A 85 0.39 -3.45 10.00
C TYR A 85 0.35 -3.13 8.50
N ALA A 86 0.94 -2.00 8.11
CA ALA A 86 0.98 -1.55 6.72
C ALA A 86 1.67 -2.59 5.81
N ALA A 87 2.82 -3.14 6.22
CA ALA A 87 3.56 -4.15 5.47
C ALA A 87 2.74 -5.42 5.27
N ARG A 88 2.06 -5.89 6.32
CA ARG A 88 1.16 -7.05 6.23
C ARG A 88 -0.05 -6.80 5.33
N ILE A 89 -0.60 -5.59 5.31
CA ILE A 89 -1.68 -5.23 4.38
C ILE A 89 -1.15 -5.21 2.95
N ALA A 90 0.00 -4.57 2.72
CA ALA A 90 0.62 -4.44 1.40
C ALA A 90 0.99 -5.79 0.77
N HIS A 91 1.31 -6.80 1.58
CA HIS A 91 1.69 -8.13 1.10
C HIS A 91 0.49 -9.05 0.77
N ARG A 92 -0.75 -8.53 0.77
CA ARG A 92 -1.97 -9.31 0.54
C ARG A 92 -2.71 -8.89 -0.71
#